data_AF-A0A822CK90-F1
#
_entry.id   AF-A0A822CK90-F1
#
_cell.length_a   1.000
_cell.length_b   1.000
_cell.length_c   1.000
_cell.angle_alpha   90.00
_cell.angle_beta   90.00
_cell.angle_gamma   90.00
#
_symmetry.space_group_name_H-M   'P 1'
#
loop_
_entity.id
_entity.type
_entity.pdbx_description
1 polymer ?
#
loop_
_entity_poly.entity_id
_entity_poly.type
_entity_poly.pdbx_seq_one_letter_code
_entity_poly.pdbx_strand_id
1 'polypeptide(L)'
;MKMFVTIANKIYEIDRLRNARVIYTGLENMTIYAIDYHYRNQLLYFTDPYAHKIFSLSLSSPLSSSSSVRLILEKNIRMPISIAIDWITNKMYIVEYELARIDILSLDEKMMKTNIIINNLYQPVAIAIDPIVEYLFVADEGNGYRILAKINRCLLDGTQCTTLIYQKLEQPSDLTVDFIKRRVYWVDRAYDHVESCDYHGSRRITITSGSQNIPFTVGIDLFENNLYLTDD
;
A
#
# COMPACT_ATOMS: atom_id res chain seq x y z
N MET A 1 -6.64 -13.67 -12.47
CA MET A 1 -5.90 -12.45 -12.12
C MET A 1 -6.49 -11.27 -12.87
N LYS A 2 -6.80 -10.21 -12.13
CA LYS A 2 -6.92 -8.84 -12.62
C LYS A 2 -5.92 -8.04 -11.79
N MET A 3 -5.14 -7.20 -12.44
CA MET A 3 -4.18 -6.33 -11.78
C MET A 3 -4.61 -4.90 -12.01
N PHE A 4 -4.48 -4.05 -11.00
CA PHE A 4 -4.79 -2.63 -11.12
C PHE A 4 -3.51 -1.84 -10.92
N VAL A 5 -3.24 -0.91 -11.84
CA VAL A 5 -2.03 -0.08 -11.81
C VAL A 5 -2.44 1.37 -12.00
N THR A 6 -1.82 2.25 -11.24
CA THR A 6 -2.03 3.70 -11.29
C THR A 6 -0.90 4.35 -12.06
N ILE A 7 -1.22 5.21 -13.01
CA ILE A 7 -0.22 6.02 -13.73
C ILE A 7 -0.77 7.44 -13.82
N ALA A 8 -0.08 8.38 -13.17
CA ALA A 8 -0.51 9.77 -13.03
C ALA A 8 -1.96 9.87 -12.49
N ASN A 9 -2.90 10.34 -13.33
CA ASN A 9 -4.30 10.52 -12.96
C ASN A 9 -5.22 9.37 -13.44
N LYS A 10 -4.66 8.24 -13.86
CA LYS A 10 -5.43 7.12 -14.43
C LYS A 10 -5.26 5.82 -13.66
N ILE A 11 -6.31 5.01 -13.68
CA ILE A 11 -6.28 3.62 -13.20
C ILE A 11 -6.46 2.70 -14.41
N TYR A 12 -5.54 1.75 -14.54
CA TYR A 12 -5.55 0.70 -15.55
C TYR A 12 -5.94 -0.62 -14.91
N GLU A 13 -6.79 -1.39 -15.60
CA GLU A 13 -6.95 -2.82 -15.34
C GLU A 13 -6.12 -3.58 -16.37
N ILE A 14 -5.28 -4.49 -15.89
CA ILE A 14 -4.44 -5.38 -16.70
C ILE A 14 -5.02 -6.79 -16.61
N ASP A 15 -5.31 -7.38 -17.76
CA ASP A 15 -5.83 -8.75 -17.86
C ASP A 15 -4.71 -9.81 -17.81
N ARG A 16 -5.09 -11.09 -17.86
CA ARG A 16 -4.14 -12.21 -17.84
C ARG A 16 -3.22 -12.26 -19.07
N LEU A 17 -3.63 -11.63 -20.17
CA LEU A 17 -2.87 -11.54 -21.43
C LEU A 17 -2.00 -10.28 -21.47
N ARG A 18 -1.92 -9.53 -20.37
CA ARG A 18 -1.19 -8.25 -20.23
C ARG A 18 -1.76 -7.12 -21.09
N ASN A 19 -3.02 -7.22 -21.50
CA ASN A 19 -3.70 -6.07 -22.10
C ASN A 19 -4.11 -5.10 -21.00
N ALA A 20 -3.73 -3.84 -21.16
CA ALA A 20 -4.11 -2.76 -20.27
C ALA A 20 -5.33 -2.01 -20.82
N ARG A 21 -6.33 -1.76 -19.97
CA ARG A 21 -7.46 -0.88 -20.28
C ARG A 21 -7.62 0.18 -19.21
N VAL A 22 -7.84 1.43 -19.62
CA VAL A 22 -8.17 2.50 -18.69
C VAL A 22 -9.58 2.27 -18.15
N ILE A 23 -9.70 2.18 -16.83
CA ILE A 23 -11.00 2.03 -16.14
C ILE A 23 -11.42 3.31 -15.43
N TYR A 24 -10.48 4.24 -15.19
CA TYR A 24 -10.77 5.54 -14.63
C TYR A 24 -9.75 6.57 -15.11
N THR A 25 -10.23 7.77 -15.42
CA THR A 25 -9.42 8.97 -15.65
C THR A 25 -9.91 10.06 -14.71
N GLY A 26 -9.03 10.48 -13.80
CA GLY A 26 -9.27 11.59 -12.88
C GLY A 26 -9.13 12.95 -13.55
N LEU A 27 -9.26 14.00 -12.75
CA LEU A 27 -9.00 15.37 -13.19
C LEU A 27 -7.52 15.56 -13.55
N GLU A 28 -7.18 16.60 -14.32
CA GLU A 28 -5.80 16.84 -14.76
C GLU A 28 -4.83 17.10 -13.60
N ASN A 29 -5.31 17.71 -12.52
CA ASN A 29 -4.52 18.01 -11.32
C ASN A 29 -4.51 16.88 -10.27
N MET A 30 -5.20 15.77 -10.54
CA MET A 30 -5.24 14.61 -9.65
C MET A 30 -3.99 13.76 -9.83
N THR A 31 -3.37 13.32 -8.73
CA THR A 31 -2.34 12.28 -8.78
C THR A 31 -2.82 11.09 -7.97
N ILE A 32 -2.93 9.93 -8.60
CA ILE A 32 -3.33 8.70 -7.92
C ILE A 32 -2.06 7.97 -7.49
N TYR A 33 -1.90 7.80 -6.17
CA TYR A 33 -0.65 7.25 -5.61
C TYR A 33 -0.82 5.82 -5.11
N ALA A 34 -1.83 5.55 -4.29
CA ALA A 34 -2.12 4.20 -3.81
C ALA A 34 -3.50 3.73 -4.25
N ILE A 35 -3.63 2.41 -4.38
CA ILE A 35 -4.87 1.72 -4.73
C ILE A 35 -4.95 0.39 -4.00
N ASP A 36 -6.13 0.01 -3.55
CA ASP A 36 -6.39 -1.35 -3.04
C ASP A 36 -7.86 -1.75 -3.27
N TYR A 37 -8.14 -3.05 -3.22
CA TYR A 37 -9.36 -3.64 -3.74
C TYR A 37 -10.16 -4.42 -2.69
N HIS A 38 -11.41 -4.01 -2.50
CA HIS A 38 -12.36 -4.74 -1.70
C HIS A 38 -13.14 -5.77 -2.54
N TYR A 39 -12.62 -6.99 -2.64
CA TYR A 39 -13.15 -8.05 -3.52
C TYR A 39 -14.67 -8.29 -3.39
N ARG A 40 -15.18 -8.47 -2.17
CA ARG A 40 -16.61 -8.79 -1.94
C ARG A 40 -17.55 -7.70 -2.43
N ASN A 41 -17.13 -6.44 -2.35
CA ASN A 41 -17.96 -5.28 -2.67
C ASN A 41 -17.68 -4.74 -4.08
N GLN A 42 -16.67 -5.30 -4.77
CA GLN A 42 -16.25 -4.86 -6.11
C GLN A 42 -15.90 -3.36 -6.14
N LEU A 43 -15.23 -2.88 -5.09
CA LEU A 43 -14.79 -1.49 -4.92
C LEU A 43 -13.27 -1.40 -4.94
N LEU A 44 -12.73 -0.54 -5.79
CA LEU A 44 -11.37 -0.04 -5.65
C LEU A 44 -11.40 1.18 -4.74
N TYR A 45 -10.44 1.28 -3.84
CA TYR A 45 -10.16 2.51 -3.10
C TYR A 45 -8.84 3.06 -3.59
N PHE A 46 -8.71 4.37 -3.69
CA PHE A 46 -7.49 5.00 -4.16
C PHE A 46 -7.31 6.39 -3.55
N THR A 47 -6.07 6.84 -3.50
CA THR A 47 -5.70 8.08 -2.81
C THR A 47 -5.24 9.15 -3.79
N ASP A 48 -5.57 10.41 -3.46
CA ASP A 48 -4.91 11.59 -3.97
C ASP A 48 -4.19 12.28 -2.79
N PRO A 49 -2.88 12.05 -2.62
CA PRO A 49 -2.15 12.56 -1.47
C PRO A 49 -2.11 14.10 -1.45
N TYR A 50 -1.93 14.74 -2.60
CA TYR A 50 -1.79 16.19 -2.70
C TYR A 50 -3.11 16.94 -2.53
N ALA A 51 -4.24 16.32 -2.90
CA ALA A 51 -5.56 16.84 -2.57
C ALA A 51 -6.03 16.47 -1.16
N HIS A 52 -5.28 15.63 -0.44
CA HIS A 52 -5.64 15.03 0.84
C HIS A 52 -6.99 14.28 0.79
N LYS A 53 -7.16 13.39 -0.21
CA LYS A 53 -8.43 12.71 -0.45
C LYS A 53 -8.28 11.21 -0.66
N ILE A 54 -9.31 10.48 -0.25
CA ILE A 54 -9.51 9.07 -0.60
C ILE A 54 -10.83 8.94 -1.35
N PHE A 55 -10.80 8.18 -2.43
CA PHE A 55 -11.94 7.91 -3.29
C PHE A 55 -12.20 6.41 -3.36
N SER A 56 -13.42 6.05 -3.79
CA SER A 56 -13.77 4.69 -4.18
C SER A 56 -14.29 4.66 -5.61
N LEU A 57 -13.98 3.61 -6.35
CA LEU A 57 -14.52 3.32 -7.68
C LEU A 57 -15.25 1.97 -7.66
N SER A 58 -16.53 1.98 -8.03
CA SER A 58 -17.34 0.77 -8.22
C SER A 58 -17.05 0.13 -9.57
N LEU A 59 -16.65 -1.15 -9.54
CA LEU A 59 -16.43 -1.98 -10.72
C LEU A 59 -17.68 -2.75 -11.16
N SER A 60 -18.76 -2.72 -10.37
CA SER A 60 -20.03 -3.38 -10.69
C SER A 60 -20.93 -2.54 -11.58
N SER A 61 -20.75 -1.21 -11.57
CA SER A 61 -21.49 -0.28 -12.42
C SER A 61 -20.83 -0.15 -13.79
N PRO A 62 -21.59 0.17 -14.86
CA PRO A 62 -21.00 0.53 -16.15
C PRO A 62 -19.99 1.66 -15.96
N LEU A 63 -18.74 1.46 -16.41
CA LEU A 63 -17.63 2.41 -16.30
C LEU A 63 -17.95 3.80 -16.89
N SER A 64 -18.93 3.88 -17.79
CA SER A 64 -19.45 5.09 -18.42
C SER A 64 -20.41 5.91 -17.54
N SER A 65 -20.74 5.45 -16.33
CA SER A 65 -21.61 6.17 -15.40
C SER A 65 -20.80 7.03 -14.43
N SER A 66 -21.09 8.33 -14.39
CA SER A 66 -20.50 9.31 -13.46
C SER A 66 -20.71 8.95 -11.98
N SER A 67 -21.66 8.05 -11.69
CA SER A 67 -21.96 7.49 -10.37
C SER A 67 -20.96 6.44 -9.86
N SER A 68 -19.94 6.08 -10.65
CA SER A 68 -19.01 4.99 -10.30
C SER A 68 -17.96 5.42 -9.27
N VAL A 69 -17.63 6.71 -9.20
CA VAL A 69 -16.63 7.24 -8.26
C VAL A 69 -17.30 8.00 -7.12
N ARG A 70 -16.81 7.80 -5.90
CA ARG A 70 -17.29 8.48 -4.69
C ARG A 70 -16.12 8.99 -3.87
N LEU A 71 -16.28 10.18 -3.29
CA LEU A 71 -15.37 10.68 -2.27
C LEU A 71 -15.65 9.96 -0.95
N ILE A 72 -14.62 9.35 -0.36
CA ILE A 72 -14.72 8.60 0.89
C ILE A 72 -14.28 9.47 2.07
N LEU A 73 -13.18 10.19 1.93
CA LEU A 73 -12.62 11.00 3.00
C LEU A 73 -11.85 12.19 2.45
N GLU A 74 -12.11 13.38 3.00
CA GLU A 74 -11.36 14.63 2.70
C GLU A 74 -11.08 15.50 3.94
N LYS A 75 -11.67 15.17 5.09
CA LYS A 75 -11.51 15.91 6.35
C LYS A 75 -10.65 15.11 7.31
N ASN A 76 -9.85 15.80 8.11
CA ASN A 76 -8.96 15.19 9.11
C ASN A 76 -8.07 14.09 8.51
N ILE A 77 -7.60 14.31 7.28
CA ILE A 77 -6.65 13.44 6.59
C ILE A 77 -5.58 14.30 5.95
N ARG A 78 -4.33 13.83 5.97
CA ARG A 78 -3.14 14.54 5.52
C ARG A 78 -2.26 13.60 4.73
N MET A 79 -2.13 13.93 3.45
CA MET A 79 -1.29 13.24 2.47
C MET A 79 -1.35 11.70 2.56
N PRO A 80 -2.53 11.10 2.30
CA PRO A 80 -2.69 9.65 2.34
C PRO A 80 -1.91 8.98 1.22
N ILE A 81 -0.76 8.42 1.54
CA ILE A 81 0.19 7.92 0.54
C ILE A 81 0.05 6.42 0.28
N SER A 82 -0.46 5.65 1.25
CA SER A 82 -0.67 4.22 1.11
C SER A 82 -1.91 3.77 1.89
N ILE A 83 -2.60 2.75 1.39
CA ILE A 83 -3.80 2.18 2.00
C ILE A 83 -3.76 0.65 1.92
N ALA A 84 -4.38 -0.01 2.90
CA ALA A 84 -4.61 -1.45 2.89
C ALA A 84 -6.04 -1.77 3.37
N ILE A 85 -6.73 -2.67 2.68
CA ILE A 85 -8.13 -3.03 2.91
C ILE A 85 -8.22 -4.35 3.65
N ASP A 86 -8.81 -4.32 4.84
CA ASP A 86 -9.26 -5.52 5.53
C ASP A 86 -10.67 -5.87 5.03
N TRP A 87 -10.72 -6.77 4.06
CA TRP A 87 -11.98 -7.27 3.47
C TRP A 87 -12.76 -8.21 4.40
N ILE A 88 -12.18 -8.63 5.53
CA ILE A 88 -12.84 -9.49 6.53
C ILE A 88 -13.65 -8.60 7.47
N THR A 89 -13.05 -7.51 7.96
CA THR A 89 -13.67 -6.62 8.96
C THR A 89 -14.21 -5.30 8.38
N ASN A 90 -14.13 -5.11 7.07
CA ASN A 90 -14.54 -3.88 6.35
C ASN A 90 -13.84 -2.64 6.91
N LYS A 91 -12.51 -2.68 6.98
CA LYS A 91 -11.69 -1.54 7.44
C LYS A 91 -10.64 -1.17 6.39
N MET A 92 -10.26 0.09 6.39
CA MET A 92 -9.14 0.61 5.62
C MET A 92 -8.08 1.12 6.58
N TYR A 93 -6.85 0.66 6.41
CA TYR A 93 -5.67 1.20 7.06
C TYR A 93 -5.06 2.26 6.16
N ILE A 94 -4.70 3.40 6.72
CA ILE A 94 -4.30 4.58 5.98
C ILE A 94 -2.96 5.08 6.54
N VAL A 95 -1.98 5.21 5.67
CA VAL A 95 -0.71 5.88 5.99
C VAL A 95 -0.84 7.36 5.68
N GLU A 96 -0.75 8.21 6.71
CA GLU A 96 -0.73 9.67 6.57
C GLU A 96 0.71 10.18 6.65
N TYR A 97 1.27 10.52 5.49
CA TYR A 97 2.70 10.84 5.36
C TYR A 97 3.09 12.10 6.15
N GLU A 98 2.34 13.19 6.01
CA GLU A 98 2.63 14.48 6.69
C GLU A 98 2.55 14.39 8.22
N LEU A 99 1.69 13.51 8.74
CA LEU A 99 1.48 13.34 10.18
C LEU A 99 2.29 12.18 10.76
N ALA A 100 3.04 11.46 9.92
CA ALA A 100 3.81 10.27 10.28
C ALA A 100 3.00 9.30 11.16
N ARG A 101 1.82 8.90 10.70
CA ARG A 101 0.91 8.04 11.48
C ARG A 101 0.12 7.07 10.61
N ILE A 102 -0.45 6.06 11.27
CA ILE A 102 -1.38 5.12 10.66
C ILE A 102 -2.72 5.21 11.37
N ASP A 103 -3.77 5.36 10.57
CA ASP A 103 -5.15 5.43 11.03
C ASP A 103 -5.98 4.30 10.41
N ILE A 104 -7.05 3.90 11.10
CA ILE A 104 -8.08 3.00 10.61
C ILE A 104 -9.32 3.82 10.27
N LEU A 105 -9.92 3.52 9.12
CA LEU A 105 -11.26 3.97 8.74
C LEU A 105 -12.19 2.75 8.65
N SER A 106 -13.28 2.76 9.41
CA SER A 106 -14.39 1.83 9.19
C SER A 106 -15.02 2.11 7.82
N LEU A 107 -15.29 1.08 7.03
CA LEU A 107 -15.94 1.20 5.71
C LEU A 107 -17.46 0.96 5.78
N ASP A 108 -18.02 0.97 6.98
CA ASP A 108 -19.47 0.99 7.21
C ASP A 108 -20.07 2.39 7.01
N GLU A 109 -21.39 2.52 7.19
CA GLU A 109 -22.10 3.79 6.96
C GLU A 109 -21.60 4.94 7.84
N LYS A 110 -21.02 4.65 9.01
CA LYS A 110 -20.56 5.67 9.95
C LYS A 110 -19.19 6.23 9.60
N MET A 111 -18.39 5.53 8.78
CA MET A 111 -17.07 5.96 8.32
C MET A 111 -16.20 6.52 9.45
N MET A 112 -16.16 5.82 10.58
CA MET A 112 -15.42 6.28 11.76
C MET A 112 -13.92 6.07 11.57
N LYS A 113 -13.17 7.16 11.73
CA LYS A 113 -11.71 7.18 11.66
C LYS A 113 -11.10 7.16 13.07
N THR A 114 -10.05 6.37 13.29
CA THR A 114 -9.34 6.25 14.58
C THR A 114 -7.85 6.10 14.34
N ASN A 115 -7.03 6.84 15.08
CA ASN A 115 -5.58 6.73 14.96
C ASN A 115 -5.10 5.50 15.74
N ILE A 116 -4.25 4.66 15.13
CA ILE A 116 -3.74 3.44 15.78
C ILE A 116 -2.24 3.50 16.06
N ILE A 117 -1.47 4.21 15.24
CA ILE A 117 -0.03 4.40 15.45
C ILE A 117 0.27 5.87 15.24
N ILE A 118 0.55 6.60 16.33
CA ILE A 118 0.80 8.06 16.31
C ILE A 118 2.24 8.43 16.69
N ASN A 119 3.05 7.44 17.06
CA ASN A 119 4.41 7.61 17.54
C ASN A 119 5.32 6.57 16.88
N ASN A 120 6.63 6.82 16.89
CA ASN A 120 7.67 5.91 16.39
C ASN A 120 7.61 5.62 14.88
N LEU A 121 6.91 6.47 14.13
CA LEU A 121 7.02 6.59 12.68
C LEU A 121 7.61 7.95 12.33
N TYR A 122 8.29 8.06 11.20
CA TYR A 122 8.87 9.30 10.71
C TYR A 122 8.48 9.62 9.27
N GLN A 123 8.76 8.71 8.32
CA GLN A 123 8.31 8.81 6.93
C GLN A 123 7.72 7.46 6.50
N PRO A 124 6.53 7.09 7.02
CA PRO A 124 5.87 5.87 6.59
C PRO A 124 5.37 6.03 5.14
N VAL A 125 5.73 5.08 4.27
CA VAL A 125 5.47 5.16 2.83
C VAL A 125 4.60 4.03 2.29
N ALA A 126 4.62 2.86 2.93
CA ALA A 126 3.82 1.72 2.50
C ALA A 126 3.27 0.90 3.67
N ILE A 127 2.11 0.29 3.46
CA ILE A 127 1.46 -0.60 4.42
C ILE A 127 0.89 -1.84 3.73
N ALA A 128 1.02 -2.99 4.37
CA ALA A 128 0.29 -4.20 4.02
C ALA A 128 -0.20 -4.88 5.30
N ILE A 129 -1.27 -5.68 5.17
CA ILE A 129 -1.90 -6.35 6.31
C ILE A 129 -2.14 -7.82 6.01
N ASP A 130 -2.07 -8.63 7.07
CA ASP A 130 -2.54 -10.01 7.08
C ASP A 130 -3.66 -10.13 8.11
N PRO A 131 -4.93 -10.03 7.68
CA PRO A 131 -6.06 -10.00 8.60
C PRO A 131 -6.34 -11.35 9.25
N ILE A 132 -5.73 -12.45 8.78
CA ILE A 132 -5.92 -13.80 9.35
C ILE A 132 -5.14 -13.97 10.64
N VAL A 133 -3.95 -13.38 10.73
CA VAL A 133 -3.10 -13.41 11.95
C VAL A 133 -3.00 -12.05 12.62
N GLU A 134 -3.84 -11.12 12.19
CA GLU A 134 -3.98 -9.77 12.77
C GLU A 134 -2.65 -8.98 12.82
N TYR A 135 -1.84 -9.08 11.76
CA TYR A 135 -0.63 -8.26 11.62
C TYR A 135 -0.78 -7.16 10.57
N LEU A 136 -0.21 -6.00 10.86
CA LEU A 136 0.12 -4.98 9.87
C LEU A 136 1.64 -4.83 9.76
N PHE A 137 2.10 -4.52 8.56
CA PHE A 137 3.49 -4.25 8.24
C PHE A 137 3.59 -2.86 7.62
N VAL A 138 4.55 -2.07 8.07
CA VAL A 138 4.77 -0.70 7.57
C VAL A 138 6.23 -0.51 7.18
N ALA A 139 6.45 0.04 6.00
CA ALA A 139 7.73 0.58 5.56
C ALA A 139 7.82 2.04 5.99
N ASP A 140 8.87 2.38 6.73
CA ASP A 140 9.22 3.74 7.12
C ASP A 140 10.61 4.06 6.55
N GLU A 141 10.70 5.11 5.74
CA GLU A 141 11.94 5.54 5.10
C GLU A 141 12.90 6.23 6.09
N GLY A 142 12.42 6.61 7.27
CA GLY A 142 13.22 7.39 8.21
C GLY A 142 13.53 8.76 7.63
N ASN A 143 14.78 9.23 7.73
CA ASN A 143 15.15 10.53 7.15
C ASN A 143 16.47 10.52 6.38
N GLY A 144 17.00 9.33 6.07
CA GLY A 144 18.30 9.17 5.40
C GLY A 144 19.50 9.66 6.20
N TYR A 145 19.33 10.03 7.48
CA TYR A 145 20.42 10.53 8.33
C TYR A 145 20.41 9.88 9.72
N ARG A 146 19.71 10.48 10.69
CA ARG A 146 19.72 10.04 12.10
C ARG A 146 18.66 8.98 12.39
N ILE A 147 17.61 8.96 11.58
CA ILE A 147 16.49 8.04 11.71
C ILE A 147 16.61 7.06 10.56
N LEU A 148 17.00 5.83 10.89
CA LEU A 148 17.15 4.74 9.95
C LEU A 148 15.79 4.32 9.40
N ALA A 149 15.78 3.91 8.13
CA ALA A 149 14.66 3.22 7.53
C ALA A 149 14.37 1.90 8.26
N LYS A 150 13.08 1.53 8.33
CA LYS A 150 12.62 0.35 9.05
C LYS A 150 11.43 -0.29 8.36
N ILE A 151 11.37 -1.62 8.45
CA ILE A 151 10.12 -2.36 8.27
C ILE A 151 9.66 -2.80 9.66
N ASN A 152 8.51 -2.29 10.09
CA ASN A 152 7.91 -2.64 11.37
C ASN A 152 6.73 -3.59 11.16
N ARG A 153 6.48 -4.44 12.16
CA ARG A 153 5.26 -5.24 12.29
C ARG A 153 4.55 -4.86 13.58
N CYS A 154 3.26 -4.60 13.51
CA CYS A 154 2.38 -4.38 14.66
C CYS A 154 1.17 -5.32 14.58
N LEU A 155 0.40 -5.41 15.66
CA LEU A 155 -0.96 -5.94 15.59
C LEU A 155 -1.85 -4.97 14.81
N LEU A 156 -2.96 -5.46 14.27
CA LEU A 156 -3.94 -4.65 13.53
C LEU A 156 -4.52 -3.48 14.35
N ASP A 157 -4.52 -3.55 15.67
CA ASP A 157 -4.93 -2.44 16.53
C ASP A 157 -3.84 -1.36 16.74
N GLY A 158 -2.68 -1.52 16.10
CA GLY A 158 -1.52 -0.64 16.23
C GLY A 158 -0.63 -0.93 17.43
N THR A 159 -0.94 -1.95 18.24
CA THR A 159 -0.14 -2.32 19.41
C THR A 159 0.96 -3.31 19.07
N GLN A 160 1.84 -3.59 20.03
CA GLN A 160 2.93 -4.57 19.91
C GLN A 160 3.82 -4.39 18.66
N CYS A 161 4.08 -3.13 18.30
CA CYS A 161 4.98 -2.80 17.21
C CYS A 161 6.42 -3.27 17.49
N THR A 162 7.00 -3.94 16.52
CA THR A 162 8.36 -4.49 16.55
C THR A 162 9.06 -4.18 15.23
N THR A 163 10.31 -3.72 15.28
CA THR A 163 11.12 -3.54 14.08
C THR A 163 11.63 -4.89 13.60
N LEU A 164 11.24 -5.27 12.38
CA LEU A 164 11.69 -6.52 11.76
C LEU A 164 13.02 -6.33 11.05
N ILE A 165 13.14 -5.26 10.25
CA ILE A 165 14.31 -4.98 9.42
C ILE A 165 14.70 -3.52 9.62
N TYR A 166 16.00 -3.26 9.82
CA TYR A 166 16.60 -1.92 9.88
C TYR A 166 18.05 -1.89 9.38
N GLN A 167 18.67 -3.06 9.19
CA GLN A 167 20.04 -3.18 8.69
C GLN A 167 19.99 -3.36 7.18
N LYS A 168 20.90 -2.72 6.44
CA LYS A 168 20.94 -2.81 4.97
C LYS A 168 19.57 -2.52 4.36
N LEU A 169 18.94 -1.45 4.83
CA LEU A 169 17.64 -0.96 4.39
C LEU A 169 17.78 0.56 4.35
N GLU A 170 17.58 1.15 3.19
CA GLU A 170 17.83 2.58 2.99
C GLU A 170 16.56 3.28 2.48
N GLN A 171 15.96 2.82 1.38
CA GLN A 171 14.74 3.42 0.83
C GLN A 171 13.67 2.36 0.53
N PRO A 172 13.03 1.80 1.56
CA PRO A 172 11.91 0.90 1.33
C PRO A 172 10.76 1.67 0.67
N SER A 173 10.44 1.37 -0.58
CA SER A 173 9.43 2.13 -1.35
C SER A 173 8.03 1.54 -1.23
N ASP A 174 7.93 0.21 -1.24
CA ASP A 174 6.67 -0.51 -1.14
C ASP A 174 6.86 -1.91 -0.52
N LEU A 175 5.78 -2.50 0.00
CA LEU A 175 5.78 -3.85 0.57
C LEU A 175 4.47 -4.61 0.33
N THR A 176 4.57 -5.93 0.26
CA THR A 176 3.43 -6.86 0.16
C THR A 176 3.68 -8.11 1.00
N VAL A 177 2.66 -8.93 1.20
CA VAL A 177 2.70 -10.08 2.12
C VAL A 177 2.14 -11.36 1.49
N ASP A 178 2.83 -12.48 1.72
CA ASP A 178 2.35 -13.81 1.39
C ASP A 178 1.74 -14.46 2.63
N PHE A 179 0.41 -14.54 2.69
CA PHE A 179 -0.32 -15.14 3.82
C PHE A 179 -0.05 -16.64 3.99
N ILE A 180 0.26 -17.34 2.90
CA ILE A 180 0.47 -18.79 2.92
C ILE A 180 1.88 -19.08 3.42
N LYS A 181 2.89 -18.38 2.88
CA LYS A 181 4.29 -18.55 3.28
C LYS A 181 4.65 -17.77 4.55
N ARG A 182 3.77 -16.87 5.01
CA ARG A 182 3.98 -15.95 6.15
C ARG A 182 5.25 -15.13 5.97
N ARG A 183 5.35 -14.47 4.82
CA ARG A 183 6.50 -13.65 4.43
C ARG A 183 6.10 -12.25 4.03
N VAL A 184 6.94 -11.29 4.39
CA VAL A 184 6.88 -9.92 3.88
C VAL A 184 7.88 -9.81 2.74
N TYR A 185 7.49 -9.12 1.67
CA TYR A 185 8.34 -8.77 0.54
C TYR A 185 8.39 -7.25 0.45
N TRP A 186 9.54 -6.68 0.16
CA TRP A 186 9.68 -5.23 -0.01
C TRP A 186 10.67 -4.91 -1.12
N VAL A 187 10.52 -3.71 -1.65
CA VAL A 187 11.47 -3.09 -2.58
C VAL A 187 12.31 -2.09 -1.81
N ASP A 188 13.63 -2.12 -1.98
CA ASP A 188 14.54 -1.05 -1.58
C ASP A 188 15.04 -0.33 -2.84
N ARG A 189 14.56 0.89 -3.05
CA ARG A 189 14.87 1.70 -4.25
C ARG A 189 16.35 2.09 -4.30
N ALA A 190 16.99 2.34 -3.17
CA ALA A 190 18.38 2.80 -3.14
C ALA A 190 19.37 1.67 -3.47
N TYR A 191 19.00 0.43 -3.18
CA TYR A 191 19.81 -0.75 -3.48
C TYR A 191 19.38 -1.51 -4.74
N ASP A 192 18.28 -1.11 -5.41
CA ASP A 192 17.65 -1.88 -6.49
C ASP A 192 17.48 -3.36 -6.09
N HIS A 193 16.89 -3.59 -4.91
CA HIS A 193 16.70 -4.92 -4.34
C HIS A 193 15.22 -5.20 -4.10
N VAL A 194 14.82 -6.45 -4.37
CA VAL A 194 13.60 -7.03 -3.80
C VAL A 194 14.03 -8.09 -2.81
N GLU A 195 13.59 -7.93 -1.58
CA GLU A 195 13.94 -8.81 -0.48
C GLU A 195 12.71 -9.34 0.23
N SER A 196 12.93 -10.37 1.05
CA SER A 196 11.87 -10.98 1.82
C SER A 196 12.38 -11.55 3.13
N CYS A 197 11.57 -11.48 4.17
CA CYS A 197 11.77 -12.19 5.43
C CYS A 197 10.47 -12.85 5.87
N ASP A 198 10.54 -13.77 6.84
CA ASP A 198 9.33 -14.23 7.51
C ASP A 198 8.74 -13.16 8.44
N TYR A 199 7.53 -13.38 8.95
CA TYR A 199 6.86 -12.45 9.86
C TYR A 199 7.58 -12.18 11.18
N HIS A 200 8.68 -12.87 11.49
CA HIS A 200 9.52 -12.64 12.66
C HIS A 200 10.84 -11.94 12.30
N GLY A 201 10.98 -11.42 11.07
CA GLY A 201 12.21 -10.78 10.60
C GLY A 201 13.35 -11.76 10.33
N SER A 202 13.08 -13.06 10.40
CA SER A 202 14.08 -14.11 10.20
C SER A 202 14.08 -14.60 8.76
N ARG A 203 15.12 -15.39 8.41
CA ARG A 203 15.28 -15.99 7.06
C ARG A 203 15.15 -14.95 5.94
N ARG A 204 15.84 -13.81 6.12
CA ARG A 204 15.95 -12.77 5.10
C ARG A 204 16.66 -13.34 3.87
N ILE A 205 16.08 -13.13 2.70
CA ILE A 205 16.62 -13.52 1.41
C ILE A 205 16.45 -12.38 0.42
N THR A 206 17.39 -12.26 -0.51
CA THR A 206 17.26 -11.42 -1.71
C THR A 206 16.58 -12.24 -2.79
N ILE A 207 15.46 -11.74 -3.31
CA ILE A 207 14.68 -12.39 -4.38
C ILE A 207 15.26 -12.03 -5.74
N THR A 208 15.52 -10.74 -5.95
CA THR A 208 16.21 -10.22 -7.13
C THR A 208 16.96 -8.94 -6.75
N SER A 209 18.00 -8.63 -7.50
CA SER A 209 18.87 -7.48 -7.25
C SER A 209 19.50 -6.97 -8.54
N GLY A 210 19.86 -5.70 -8.51
CA GLY A 210 20.68 -5.03 -9.50
C GLY A 210 19.86 -4.31 -10.55
N SER A 211 20.31 -3.11 -10.90
CA SER A 211 19.68 -2.20 -11.84
C SER A 211 19.46 -2.77 -13.24
N GLN A 212 20.20 -3.82 -13.64
CA GLN A 212 19.96 -4.50 -14.92
C GLN A 212 18.69 -5.37 -14.91
N ASN A 213 18.27 -5.84 -13.73
CA ASN A 213 17.10 -6.70 -13.57
C ASN A 213 15.87 -5.90 -13.10
N ILE A 214 16.08 -4.90 -12.24
CA ILE A 214 15.01 -4.13 -11.57
C ILE A 214 15.44 -2.66 -11.36
N PRO A 215 15.60 -1.86 -12.43
CA PRO A 215 16.01 -0.46 -12.28
C PRO A 215 14.89 0.35 -11.62
N PHE A 216 15.20 1.11 -10.57
CA PHE A 216 14.31 2.12 -10.00
C PHE A 216 12.92 1.59 -9.62
N THR A 217 12.84 0.36 -9.12
CA THR A 217 11.56 -0.23 -8.73
C THR A 217 10.94 0.53 -7.55
N VAL A 218 9.65 0.82 -7.64
CA VAL A 218 8.91 1.64 -6.68
C VAL A 218 7.68 0.97 -6.09
N GLY A 219 7.15 -0.07 -6.75
CA GLY A 219 5.96 -0.78 -6.31
C GLY A 219 6.12 -2.29 -6.41
N ILE A 220 5.43 -3.02 -5.53
CA ILE A 220 5.45 -4.48 -5.48
C ILE A 220 4.10 -5.06 -5.08
N ASP A 221 3.63 -6.06 -5.82
CA ASP A 221 2.47 -6.85 -5.43
C ASP A 221 2.69 -8.35 -5.67
N LEU A 222 1.94 -9.18 -4.96
CA LEU A 222 2.04 -10.63 -4.99
C LEU A 222 0.73 -11.25 -5.48
N PHE A 223 0.84 -12.10 -6.50
CA PHE A 223 -0.25 -13.00 -6.85
C PHE A 223 0.28 -14.41 -7.11
N GLU A 224 -0.30 -15.39 -6.41
CA GLU A 224 0.13 -16.79 -6.43
C GLU A 224 1.62 -16.92 -6.06
N ASN A 225 2.46 -17.29 -7.03
CA ASN A 225 3.90 -17.46 -6.85
C ASN A 225 4.73 -16.39 -7.55
N ASN A 226 4.10 -15.32 -8.05
CA ASN A 226 4.76 -14.28 -8.82
C ASN A 226 4.70 -12.94 -8.09
N LEU A 227 5.84 -12.26 -8.04
CA LEU A 227 5.91 -10.85 -7.67
C LEU A 227 5.80 -10.01 -8.94
N TYR A 228 5.04 -8.93 -8.84
CA TYR A 228 4.86 -7.94 -9.89
C TYR A 228 5.45 -6.64 -9.40
N LEU A 229 6.24 -6.00 -10.25
CA LEU A 229 7.04 -4.83 -9.91
C LEU A 229 6.70 -3.70 -10.85
N THR A 230 6.71 -2.47 -10.35
CA THR A 230 6.61 -1.25 -11.16
C THR A 230 7.88 -0.43 -10.98
N ASP A 231 8.40 0.11 -12.08
CA ASP A 231 9.52 1.06 -12.13
C ASP A 231 9.01 2.51 -12.27
N ASP A 232 9.87 3.46 -11.93
CA ASP A 232 9.67 4.91 -12.12
C ASP A 232 10.28 5.39 -13.46
#